data_AF-A0A348G2Z1-F1
#
_entry.id   AF-A0A348G2Z1-F1
#
_cell.length_a   1.000
_cell.length_b   1.000
_cell.length_c   1.000
_cell.angle_alpha   90.00
_cell.angle_beta   90.00
_cell.angle_gamma   90.00
#
_symmetry.space_group_name_H-M   'P 1'
#
loop_
_entity.id
_entity.type
_entity.pdbx_description
1 polymer ?
#
loop_
_entity_poly.entity_id
_entity_poly.type
_entity_poly.pdbx_seq_one_letter_code
_entity_poly.pdbx_strand_id
1 'polypeptide(L)'
;MYSFMLGAAGFVLVVVALGLARVLRGPGRADRMMAMQLLGTGGIAVLLLFSIANSLYAVVDVALVLAVLSVFASVALVETAPPDSGDAA
;
A
#
# COMPACT_ATOMS: atom_id res chain seq x y z
N MET A 1 13.42 6.31 22.53
CA MET A 1 12.16 6.44 21.77
C MET A 1 12.40 6.43 20.26
N TYR A 2 13.21 7.34 19.72
CA TYR A 2 13.52 7.43 18.28
C TYR A 2 14.05 6.13 17.65
N SER A 3 14.98 5.44 18.32
CA SER A 3 15.53 4.17 17.84
C SER A 3 14.49 3.06 17.68
N PHE A 4 13.47 3.07 18.56
CA PHE A 4 12.36 2.11 18.49
C PHE A 4 11.44 2.41 17.30
N MET A 5 11.13 3.68 17.04
CA MET A 5 10.33 4.08 15.88
C MET A 5 11.03 3.81 14.56
N LEU A 6 12.34 4.07 14.47
CA LEU A 6 13.13 3.70 13.29
C LEU A 6 13.16 2.18 13.07
N GLY A 7 13.33 1.41 14.15
CA GLY A 7 13.27 -0.05 14.08
C GLY A 7 11.91 -0.58 13.64
N ALA A 8 10.83 -0.03 14.19
CA ALA A 8 9.47 -0.39 13.81
C ALA A 8 9.14 0.03 12.37
N ALA A 9 9.64 1.19 11.90
CA ALA A 9 9.45 1.66 10.53
C ALA A 9 10.15 0.72 9.54
N GLY A 10 11.39 0.34 9.84
CA GLY A 10 12.14 -0.65 9.07
C GLY A 10 11.45 -2.01 9.06
N PHE A 11 10.95 -2.46 10.20
CA PHE A 11 10.21 -3.73 10.31
C PHE A 11 8.94 -3.72 9.45
N VAL A 12 8.11 -2.67 9.56
CA VAL A 12 6.91 -2.51 8.74
C VAL A 12 7.29 -2.47 7.27
N LEU A 13 8.34 -1.74 6.89
CA LEU A 13 8.81 -1.66 5.51
C LEU A 13 9.24 -3.03 4.96
N VAL A 14 9.93 -3.85 5.76
CA VAL A 14 10.30 -5.23 5.38
C VAL A 14 9.06 -6.12 5.22
N VAL A 15 8.11 -6.06 6.15
CA VAL A 15 6.87 -6.84 6.07
C VAL A 15 6.05 -6.46 4.84
N VAL A 16 5.93 -5.16 4.57
CA VAL A 16 5.24 -4.64 3.37
C VAL A 16 5.96 -5.06 2.11
N ALA A 17 7.30 -4.98 2.06
CA ALA A 17 8.08 -5.42 0.92
C ALA A 17 7.91 -6.93 0.65
N LEU A 18 7.92 -7.76 1.69
CA LEU A 18 7.68 -9.21 1.57
C LEU A 18 6.26 -9.52 1.12
N GLY A 19 5.25 -8.85 1.69
CA GLY A 19 3.85 -8.96 1.30
C GLY A 19 3.66 -8.56 -0.17
N LEU A 20 4.18 -7.41 -0.57
CA LEU A 20 4.12 -6.92 -1.94
C LEU A 20 4.84 -7.86 -2.91
N ALA A 21 6.05 -8.33 -2.57
CA ALA A 21 6.81 -9.26 -3.39
C ALA A 21 6.13 -10.63 -3.56
N ARG A 22 5.36 -11.08 -2.55
CA ARG A 22 4.54 -12.30 -2.64
C ARG A 22 3.32 -12.08 -3.52
N VAL A 23 2.63 -10.96 -3.33
CA VAL A 23 1.37 -10.69 -4.00
C VAL A 23 1.56 -10.28 -5.46
N LEU A 24 2.64 -9.56 -5.81
CA LEU A 24 3.03 -9.28 -7.20
C LEU A 24 3.41 -10.53 -7.99
N ARG A 25 3.85 -11.60 -7.31
CA ARG A 25 4.08 -12.91 -7.94
C ARG A 25 2.78 -13.70 -8.15
N GLY A 26 1.69 -13.30 -7.50
CA GLY A 26 0.37 -13.85 -7.72
C GLY A 26 -0.19 -13.40 -9.08
N PRO A 27 -0.54 -14.33 -10.00
CA PRO A 27 -1.09 -13.96 -11.30
C PRO A 27 -2.51 -13.38 -11.22
N GLY A 28 -3.18 -13.55 -10.08
CA GLY A 28 -4.59 -13.22 -9.87
C GLY A 28 -4.89 -11.72 -9.84
N ARG A 29 -6.12 -11.37 -10.20
CA ARG A 29 -6.64 -9.99 -10.11
C ARG A 29 -6.85 -9.58 -8.65
N ALA A 30 -7.40 -10.51 -7.86
CA ALA A 30 -7.54 -10.36 -6.42
C ALA A 30 -6.18 -10.14 -5.73
N ASP A 31 -5.13 -10.82 -6.19
CA ASP A 31 -3.76 -10.61 -5.70
C ASP A 31 -3.34 -9.15 -5.97
N ARG A 32 -3.44 -8.67 -7.21
CA ARG A 32 -3.09 -7.27 -7.54
C ARG A 32 -3.85 -6.24 -6.70
N MET A 33 -5.13 -6.48 -6.42
CA MET A 33 -5.91 -5.60 -5.55
C MET A 33 -5.42 -5.64 -4.10
N MET A 34 -5.11 -6.82 -3.57
CA MET A 34 -4.46 -6.95 -2.26
C MET A 34 -3.07 -6.29 -2.23
N ALA A 35 -2.28 -6.36 -3.30
CA ALA A 35 -0.98 -5.69 -3.39
C ALA A 35 -1.14 -4.18 -3.31
N MET A 36 -2.12 -3.62 -4.02
CA MET A 36 -2.39 -2.18 -3.99
C MET A 36 -2.85 -1.72 -2.60
N GLN A 37 -3.71 -2.49 -1.95
CA GLN A 37 -4.16 -2.21 -0.59
C GLN A 37 -3.04 -2.33 0.45
N LEU A 38 -2.17 -3.34 0.33
CA LEU A 38 -1.00 -3.51 1.18
C LEU A 38 0.03 -2.39 0.97
N LEU A 39 0.25 -1.99 -0.28
CA LEU A 39 1.15 -0.89 -0.61
C LEU A 39 0.63 0.44 -0.02
N GLY A 40 -0.67 0.70 -0.15
CA GLY A 40 -1.30 1.88 0.44
C GLY A 40 -1.17 1.90 1.95
N THR A 41 -1.77 0.92 2.63
CA THR A 41 -1.78 0.86 4.11
C THR A 41 -0.37 0.77 4.71
N GLY A 42 0.51 -0.01 4.09
CA GLY A 42 1.91 -0.14 4.47
C GLY A 42 2.72 1.13 4.26
N GLY A 43 2.59 1.77 3.11
CA GLY A 43 3.26 3.02 2.79
C GLY A 43 2.86 4.15 3.75
N ILE A 44 1.56 4.28 4.03
CA ILE A 44 1.03 5.24 5.02
C ILE A 44 1.63 4.98 6.40
N ALA A 45 1.64 3.72 6.85
CA ALA A 45 2.18 3.36 8.17
C ALA A 45 3.68 3.71 8.29
N VAL A 46 4.48 3.43 7.25
CA VAL A 46 5.90 3.80 7.20
C VAL A 46 6.08 5.31 7.26
N LEU A 47 5.33 6.07 6.46
CA LEU A 47 5.43 7.54 6.42
C LEU A 47 5.03 8.17 7.75
N LEU A 48 3.99 7.68 8.41
CA LEU A 48 3.57 8.18 9.72
C LEU A 48 4.62 7.88 10.80
N LEU A 49 5.19 6.67 10.82
CA LEU A 49 6.27 6.35 11.76
C LEU A 49 7.51 7.20 11.49
N PHE A 50 7.86 7.42 10.22
CA PHE A 50 8.97 8.28 9.81
C PHE A 50 8.74 9.74 10.22
N SER A 51 7.53 10.25 10.07
CA SER A 51 7.13 11.60 10.49
C SER A 51 7.41 11.81 11.98
N ILE A 52 6.98 10.89 12.82
CA ILE A 52 7.16 11.00 14.27
C ILE A 52 8.65 10.81 14.62
N ALA A 53 9.35 9.92 13.92
CA ALA A 53 10.79 9.70 14.09
C ALA A 53 11.68 10.84 13.58
N ASN A 54 11.15 11.86 12.92
CA ASN A 54 11.93 13.04 12.50
C ASN A 54 11.32 14.36 12.97
N SER A 55 10.18 14.31 13.69
CA SER A 55 9.38 15.50 14.04
C SER A 55 9.00 16.36 12.81
N LEU A 56 8.86 15.73 11.64
CA LEU A 56 8.54 16.39 10.37
C LEU A 56 7.06 16.21 10.05
N TYR A 57 6.22 17.12 10.55
CA TYR A 57 4.77 17.09 10.33
C TYR A 57 4.37 17.14 8.84
N ALA A 58 5.20 17.71 7.97
CA ALA A 58 4.96 17.75 6.52
C ALA A 58 4.84 16.35 5.88
N VAL A 59 5.43 15.31 6.50
CA VAL A 59 5.32 13.93 6.02
C VAL A 59 3.92 13.36 6.26
N VAL A 60 3.19 13.87 7.25
CA VAL A 60 1.79 13.47 7.49
C VAL A 60 0.91 13.82 6.31
N ASP A 61 1.08 15.01 5.73
CA ASP A 61 0.30 15.43 4.56
C ASP A 61 0.52 14.48 3.37
N VAL A 62 1.78 14.09 3.14
CA VAL A 62 2.12 13.09 2.10
C VAL A 62 1.46 11.74 2.38
N ALA A 63 1.45 11.30 3.64
CA ALA A 63 0.81 10.05 4.04
C ALA A 63 -0.71 10.10 3.81
N LEU A 64 -1.36 11.22 4.11
CA LEU A 64 -2.80 11.40 3.90
C LEU A 64 -3.16 11.45 2.41
N VAL A 65 -2.37 12.14 1.59
CA VAL A 65 -2.55 12.15 0.13
C VAL A 65 -2.35 10.75 -0.45
N LEU A 66 -1.31 10.03 -0.02
CA LEU A 66 -1.08 8.64 -0.42
C LEU A 66 -2.26 7.74 -0.03
N ALA A 67 -2.85 7.95 1.15
CA ALA A 67 -4.02 7.20 1.60
C ALA A 67 -5.21 7.37 0.66
N VAL A 68 -5.52 8.60 0.30
CA VAL A 68 -6.60 8.92 -0.64
C VAL A 68 -6.30 8.34 -2.03
N LEU A 69 -5.07 8.49 -2.53
CA LEU A 69 -4.64 7.93 -3.82
C LEU A 69 -4.73 6.40 -3.85
N SER A 70 -4.41 5.71 -2.75
CA SER A 70 -4.52 4.25 -2.67
C SER A 70 -5.96 3.77 -2.88
N VAL A 71 -6.96 4.50 -2.37
CA VAL A 71 -8.37 4.16 -2.58
C VAL A 71 -8.73 4.28 -4.06
N PHE A 72 -8.33 5.38 -4.70
CA PHE A 72 -8.55 5.56 -6.14
C PHE A 72 -7.84 4.51 -6.98
N ALA A 73 -6.64 4.09 -6.59
CA ALA A 73 -5.88 3.09 -7.31
C ALA A 73 -6.58 1.72 -7.27
N SER A 74 -7.16 1.33 -6.13
CA SER A 74 -8.01 0.14 -6.01
C SER A 74 -9.25 0.22 -6.91
N VAL A 75 -9.91 1.37 -7.01
CA VAL A 75 -11.08 1.58 -7.89
C VAL A 75 -10.67 1.46 -9.37
N ALA A 76 -9.60 2.13 -9.78
CA ALA A 76 -9.09 2.08 -11.15
C ALA A 76 -8.71 0.65 -11.59
N LEU A 77 -8.17 -0.16 -10.68
CA LEU A 77 -7.85 -1.57 -10.95
C LEU A 77 -9.12 -2.41 -11.21
N VAL A 78 -10.21 -2.13 -10.52
CA VAL A 78 -11.50 -2.80 -10.73
C VAL A 78 -12.12 -2.35 -12.06
N GLU A 79 -12.06 -1.07 -12.39
CA GLU A 79 -12.66 -0.53 -13.63
C GLU A 79 -11.91 -0.94 -14.89
N THR A 80 -10.58 -1.08 -14.82
CA THR A 80 -9.77 -1.58 -15.95
C THR A 80 -9.97 -3.07 -16.21
N ALA A 81 -10.94 -3.71 -15.54
CA ALA A 81 -11.21 -5.11 -15.73
C ALA A 81 -11.92 -5.41 -17.06
N PRO A 82 -11.38 -6.28 -17.94
CA PRO A 82 -12.12 -6.70 -19.12
C PRO A 82 -13.43 -7.34 -18.68
N PRO A 83 -14.54 -7.06 -19.41
CA PRO A 83 -15.82 -7.69 -19.15
C PRO A 83 -15.67 -9.20 -19.29
N ASP A 84 -16.23 -9.93 -18.34
CA ASP A 84 -16.24 -11.39 -18.36
C ASP A 84 -17.01 -11.83 -19.62
N SER A 85 -16.33 -12.51 -20.55
CA SER A 85 -16.93 -13.06 -21.76
C SER A 85 -17.74 -14.32 -21.43
N GLY A 86 -18.84 -14.13 -20.70
CA GLY A 86 -19.71 -15.18 -20.17
C GLY A 86 -21.04 -15.40 -20.91
N ASP A 87 -21.47 -14.49 -21.78
CA ASP A 87 -22.82 -14.54 -22.40
C ASP A 87 -22.78 -14.77 -23.93
N ALA A 88 -21.98 -15.76 -24.36
CA ALA A 88 -22.07 -16.30 -25.72
C ALA A 88 -22.18 -17.83 -25.65
N ALA A 89 -23.32 -18.32 -25.19
CA ALA A 89 -23.73 -19.71 -25.28
C ALA A 89 -25.16 -19.81 -25.80
#